data_AF-A0AAP2GJX1-F1
#
_entry.id   AF-A0AAP2GJX1-F1
#
_cell.length_a   1.000
_cell.length_b   1.000
_cell.length_c   1.000
_cell.angle_alpha   90.00
_cell.angle_beta   90.00
_cell.angle_gamma   90.00
#
_symmetry.space_group_name_H-M   'P 1'
#
loop_
_entity.id
_entity.type
_entity.pdbx_description
1 polymer ?
#
loop_
_entity_poly.entity_id
_entity_poly.type
_entity_poly.pdbx_seq_one_letter_code
_entity_poly.pdbx_strand_id
1 'polypeptide(L)'
;MEKHQKRNIGIAAILLLSIAIGSCSKDLDAPEPTPLTTGTLSTSKSEVVIDMTQPSDEAVKFTWSAEKNTLVAYKIIFTAGSKTDSVDVAANTVDKGFSNTELNDILVDNLDLEIDKPASVSVQVHAKVTINDREASSNVVTISATPAMKEG
;
A
#
# COMPACT_ATOMS: atom_id res chain seq x y z
N MET A 1 23.71 -59.08 77.78
CA MET A 1 23.11 -57.83 77.28
C MET A 1 22.66 -58.10 75.86
N GLU A 2 21.35 -58.16 75.65
CA GLU A 2 20.63 -57.91 74.38
C GLU A 2 19.22 -58.45 74.55
N LYS A 3 18.24 -57.55 74.46
CA LYS A 3 16.99 -57.81 73.74
C LYS A 3 16.31 -56.47 73.48
N HIS A 4 16.36 -56.13 72.20
CA HIS A 4 15.71 -55.00 71.57
C HIS A 4 14.19 -55.03 71.73
N GLN A 5 13.61 -53.84 71.49
CA GLN A 5 12.37 -53.61 70.75
C GLN A 5 11.14 -53.25 71.60
N LYS A 6 10.83 -51.95 71.62
CA LYS A 6 9.46 -51.43 71.74
C LYS A 6 9.20 -50.45 70.59
N ARG A 7 8.27 -50.85 69.73
CA ARG A 7 7.62 -50.04 68.68
C ARG A 7 6.79 -48.97 69.36
N ASN A 8 7.00 -47.71 68.98
CA ASN A 8 6.00 -46.67 69.21
C ASN A 8 5.57 -46.06 67.87
N ILE A 9 4.25 -46.13 67.69
CA ILE A 9 3.44 -45.60 66.60
C ILE A 9 3.40 -44.07 66.74
N GLY A 10 3.67 -43.36 65.66
CA GLY A 10 3.55 -41.90 65.59
C GLY A 10 3.17 -41.48 64.17
N ILE A 11 1.89 -41.20 63.97
CA ILE A 11 1.32 -40.64 62.74
C ILE A 11 1.79 -39.18 62.63
N ALA A 12 2.39 -38.82 61.50
CA ALA A 12 2.59 -37.43 61.10
C ALA A 12 2.37 -37.31 59.58
N ALA A 13 1.11 -37.07 59.21
CA ALA A 13 0.79 -36.43 57.94
C ALA A 13 1.25 -34.97 58.00
N ILE A 14 1.89 -34.43 56.95
CA ILE A 14 1.74 -33.01 56.53
C ILE A 14 2.66 -32.64 55.33
N LEU A 15 1.98 -32.02 54.34
CA LEU A 15 2.42 -31.08 53.29
C LEU A 15 3.35 -31.55 52.14
N LEU A 16 2.71 -32.02 51.07
CA LEU A 16 3.12 -31.73 49.70
C LEU A 16 2.78 -30.27 49.37
N LEU A 17 3.76 -29.38 49.45
CA LEU A 17 3.64 -27.98 49.04
C LEU A 17 4.18 -27.84 47.61
N SER A 18 3.38 -28.21 46.61
CA SER A 18 3.63 -27.91 45.20
C SER A 18 3.23 -26.46 44.91
N ILE A 19 4.13 -25.52 45.18
CA ILE A 19 4.00 -24.15 44.67
C ILE A 19 4.33 -24.20 43.17
N ALA A 20 3.28 -24.28 42.37
CA ALA A 20 3.35 -23.99 40.95
C ALA A 20 3.88 -22.55 40.78
N ILE A 21 5.08 -22.43 40.22
CA ILE A 21 5.56 -21.20 39.60
C ILE A 21 4.59 -20.86 38.47
N GLY A 22 3.66 -19.96 38.75
CA GLY A 22 2.83 -19.33 37.74
C GLY A 22 3.73 -18.55 36.79
N SER A 23 4.11 -19.17 35.67
CA SER A 23 4.66 -18.47 34.52
C SER A 23 3.50 -17.69 33.89
N CYS A 24 3.26 -16.51 34.44
CA CYS A 24 2.38 -15.53 33.86
C CYS A 24 3.17 -14.88 32.71
N SER A 25 3.26 -15.58 31.58
CA SER A 25 3.61 -14.94 30.31
C SER A 25 2.47 -13.96 30.03
N LYS A 26 2.61 -12.70 30.45
CA LYS A 26 1.83 -11.63 29.84
C LYS A 26 2.32 -11.58 28.39
N ASP A 27 1.62 -12.26 27.51
CA ASP A 27 1.66 -11.96 26.09
C ASP A 27 1.30 -10.47 25.98
N LEU A 28 2.34 -9.67 25.75
CA LEU A 28 2.16 -8.29 25.35
C LEU A 28 1.72 -8.40 23.91
N ASP A 29 0.40 -8.33 23.68
CA ASP A 29 -0.12 -8.10 22.34
C ASP A 29 0.60 -6.87 21.80
N ALA A 30 1.46 -7.08 20.80
CA ALA A 30 2.08 -5.99 20.11
C ALA A 30 0.94 -5.12 19.56
N PRO A 31 1.02 -3.78 19.69
CA PRO A 31 0.00 -2.91 19.14
C PRO A 31 -0.22 -3.28 17.69
N GLU A 32 -1.49 -3.46 17.30
CA GLU A 32 -1.80 -3.79 15.92
C GLU A 32 -1.19 -2.69 15.03
N PRO A 33 -0.29 -3.06 14.10
CA PRO A 33 0.38 -2.08 13.26
C PRO A 33 -0.67 -1.33 12.44
N THR A 34 -0.57 0.00 12.44
CA THR A 34 -1.52 0.89 11.77
C THR A 34 -1.81 0.42 10.33
N PRO A 35 -3.08 0.44 9.90
CA PRO A 35 -3.44 0.04 8.55
C PRO A 35 -2.78 1.00 7.55
N LEU A 36 -2.25 0.43 6.46
CA LEU A 36 -1.75 1.22 5.34
C LEU A 36 -2.94 1.93 4.67
N THR A 37 -2.85 3.25 4.50
CA THR A 37 -3.87 4.04 3.81
C THR A 37 -3.24 4.85 2.70
N THR A 38 -3.84 4.78 1.51
CA THR A 38 -3.53 5.65 0.36
C THR A 38 -4.25 6.99 0.42
N GLY A 39 -5.25 7.13 1.30
CA GLY A 39 -6.15 8.28 1.29
C GLY A 39 -6.99 8.40 0.00
N THR A 40 -7.49 9.60 -0.24
CA THR A 40 -8.32 9.95 -1.40
C THR A 40 -7.45 10.47 -2.54
N LEU A 41 -7.50 9.80 -3.69
CA LEU A 41 -6.90 10.24 -4.95
C LEU A 41 -7.76 11.32 -5.62
N SER A 42 -7.08 12.34 -6.14
CA SER A 42 -7.63 13.47 -6.89
C SER A 42 -6.76 13.79 -8.10
N THR A 43 -7.32 14.52 -9.07
CA THR A 43 -6.65 14.98 -10.29
C THR A 43 -6.79 16.49 -10.43
N SER A 44 -5.79 17.15 -11.03
CA SER A 44 -5.84 18.58 -11.34
C SER A 44 -6.82 18.92 -12.46
N LYS A 45 -7.10 17.95 -13.35
CA LYS A 45 -8.03 18.10 -14.48
C LYS A 45 -8.79 16.80 -14.72
N SER A 46 -10.09 16.90 -15.02
CA SER A 46 -10.93 15.77 -15.44
C SER A 46 -10.94 15.57 -16.95
N GLU A 47 -10.55 16.59 -17.72
CA GLU A 47 -10.42 16.55 -19.17
C GLU A 47 -8.99 16.97 -19.55
N VAL A 48 -8.33 16.15 -20.36
CA VAL A 48 -6.93 16.34 -20.75
C VAL A 48 -6.82 16.20 -22.25
N VAL A 49 -6.40 17.26 -22.94
CA VAL A 49 -6.06 17.23 -24.36
C VAL A 49 -4.55 17.36 -24.44
N ILE A 50 -3.88 16.40 -25.07
CA ILE A 50 -2.43 16.42 -25.19
C ILE A 50 -2.00 17.54 -26.13
N ASP A 51 -1.10 18.40 -25.66
CA ASP A 51 -0.48 19.47 -26.46
C ASP A 51 0.98 19.12 -26.79
N MET A 52 1.18 18.56 -27.98
CA MET A 52 2.54 18.22 -28.45
C MET A 52 3.34 19.45 -28.93
N THR A 53 2.75 20.66 -28.97
CA THR A 53 3.51 21.90 -29.18
C THR A 53 4.26 22.33 -27.92
N GLN A 54 3.83 21.82 -26.75
CA GLN A 54 4.44 22.05 -25.44
C GLN A 54 4.69 20.69 -24.75
N PRO A 55 5.59 19.85 -25.30
CA PRO A 55 5.74 18.45 -24.92
C PRO A 55 6.16 18.24 -23.45
N SER A 56 6.84 19.22 -22.86
CA SER A 56 7.36 19.18 -21.49
C SER A 56 6.41 19.80 -20.45
N ASP A 57 5.35 20.47 -20.89
CA ASP A 57 4.41 21.12 -19.98
C ASP A 57 3.53 20.09 -19.28
N GLU A 58 3.08 20.42 -18.06
CA GLU A 58 2.24 19.53 -17.27
C GLU A 58 0.86 19.35 -17.91
N ALA A 59 0.57 18.15 -18.38
CA ALA A 59 -0.73 17.76 -18.89
C ALA A 59 -1.72 17.59 -17.73
N VAL A 60 -1.33 16.81 -16.72
CA VAL A 60 -2.17 16.46 -15.56
C VAL A 60 -1.31 16.17 -14.33
N LYS A 61 -1.87 16.42 -13.15
CA LYS A 61 -1.27 16.08 -11.86
C LYS A 61 -2.25 15.28 -11.02
N PHE A 62 -1.77 14.17 -10.47
CA PHE A 62 -2.49 13.36 -9.50
C PHE A 62 -1.95 13.60 -8.10
N THR A 63 -2.83 13.66 -7.10
CA THR A 63 -2.49 13.86 -5.69
C THR A 63 -3.37 12.98 -4.82
N TRP A 64 -2.79 12.33 -3.81
CA TRP A 64 -3.54 11.49 -2.86
C TRP A 64 -3.26 11.89 -1.41
N SER A 65 -4.26 11.77 -0.55
CA SER A 65 -4.22 12.29 0.81
C SER A 65 -3.53 11.37 1.84
N ALA A 66 -2.53 10.59 1.41
CA ALA A 66 -1.73 9.78 2.32
C ALA A 66 -0.69 10.62 3.07
N GLU A 67 -0.16 10.09 4.16
CA GLU A 67 1.05 10.63 4.77
C GLU A 67 2.28 10.18 3.97
N LYS A 68 3.25 11.10 3.82
CA LYS A 68 4.53 10.79 3.17
C LYS A 68 5.29 9.77 4.01
N ASN A 69 5.70 8.68 3.38
CA ASN A 69 6.41 7.59 4.04
C ASN A 69 7.45 6.98 3.10
N THR A 70 8.69 6.85 3.56
CA THR A 70 9.81 6.28 2.79
C THR A 70 9.74 4.77 2.64
N LEU A 71 8.97 4.09 3.51
CA LEU A 71 8.75 2.65 3.48
C LEU A 71 7.57 2.24 2.60
N VAL A 72 6.88 3.21 2.00
CA VAL A 72 5.75 2.97 1.10
C VAL A 72 6.16 3.34 -0.32
N ALA A 73 6.14 2.35 -1.20
CA ALA A 73 6.27 2.54 -2.64
C ALA A 73 4.86 2.72 -3.23
N TYR A 74 4.72 3.61 -4.21
CA TYR A 74 3.46 3.85 -4.88
C TYR A 74 3.58 3.56 -6.38
N LYS A 75 2.49 3.10 -6.97
CA LYS A 75 2.28 3.04 -8.42
C LYS A 75 1.00 3.77 -8.76
N ILE A 76 1.01 4.53 -9.85
CA ILE A 76 -0.21 5.04 -10.49
C ILE A 76 -0.57 4.08 -11.60
N ILE A 77 -1.75 3.49 -11.51
CA ILE A 77 -2.30 2.52 -12.46
C ILE A 77 -3.29 3.25 -13.35
N PHE A 78 -3.09 3.16 -14.66
CA PHE A 78 -3.99 3.67 -15.68
C PHE A 78 -4.68 2.50 -16.37
N THR A 79 -5.99 2.59 -16.57
CA THR A 79 -6.78 1.55 -17.23
C THR A 79 -7.72 2.17 -18.25
N ALA A 80 -7.73 1.64 -19.47
CA ALA A 80 -8.70 1.97 -20.50
C ALA A 80 -9.19 0.68 -21.18
N GLY A 81 -10.50 0.42 -21.10
CA GLY A 81 -11.05 -0.87 -21.53
C GLY A 81 -10.41 -2.04 -20.79
N SER A 82 -9.73 -2.94 -21.51
CA SER A 82 -8.99 -4.08 -20.96
C SER A 82 -7.48 -3.86 -20.84
N LYS A 83 -6.98 -2.68 -21.22
CA LYS A 83 -5.55 -2.35 -21.20
C LYS A 83 -5.23 -1.59 -19.93
N THR A 84 -4.09 -1.93 -19.34
CA THR A 84 -3.61 -1.34 -18.10
C THR A 84 -2.12 -1.07 -18.22
N ASP A 85 -1.71 0.09 -17.72
CA ASP A 85 -0.31 0.45 -17.54
C ASP A 85 -0.08 0.97 -16.12
N SER A 86 1.17 0.96 -15.66
CA SER A 86 1.51 1.49 -14.34
C SER A 86 2.82 2.24 -14.32
N VAL A 87 2.83 3.37 -13.63
CA VAL A 87 4.02 4.20 -13.44
C VAL A 87 4.43 4.17 -11.98
N ASP A 88 5.67 3.77 -11.73
CA ASP A 88 6.27 3.82 -10.39
C ASP A 88 6.44 5.27 -9.94
N VAL A 89 6.14 5.52 -8.67
CA VAL A 89 6.31 6.83 -8.04
C VAL A 89 7.38 6.71 -6.96
N ALA A 90 8.25 7.73 -6.89
CA ALA A 90 9.26 7.84 -5.84
C ALA A 90 8.61 7.74 -4.44
N ALA A 91 9.24 6.98 -3.55
CA ALA A 91 8.82 6.89 -2.16
C ALA A 91 8.79 8.28 -1.49
N ASN A 92 8.03 8.40 -0.40
CA ASN A 92 7.90 9.67 0.35
C ASN A 92 7.30 10.84 -0.45
N THR A 93 6.60 10.56 -1.56
CA THR A 93 5.81 11.53 -2.31
C THR A 93 4.34 11.12 -2.34
N VAL A 94 3.45 12.10 -2.49
CA VAL A 94 1.99 11.87 -2.51
C VAL A 94 1.32 12.59 -3.68
N ASP A 95 2.12 12.90 -4.70
CA ASP A 95 1.71 13.55 -5.91
C ASP A 95 2.65 13.18 -7.08
N LYS A 96 2.12 13.17 -8.30
CA LYS A 96 2.89 13.01 -9.54
C LYS A 96 2.24 13.81 -10.66
N GLY A 97 3.02 14.71 -11.25
CA GLY A 97 2.71 15.37 -12.52
C GLY A 97 3.17 14.52 -13.70
N PHE A 98 2.40 14.58 -14.78
CA PHE A 98 2.74 13.99 -16.07
C PHE A 98 2.81 15.10 -17.10
N SER A 99 3.92 15.17 -17.82
CA SER A 99 4.04 16.03 -19.00
C SER A 99 3.14 15.55 -20.14
N ASN A 100 2.91 16.41 -21.14
CA ASN A 100 2.20 16.02 -22.37
C ASN A 100 2.83 14.78 -23.01
N THR A 101 4.16 14.71 -23.10
CA THR A 101 4.86 13.57 -23.70
C THR A 101 4.68 12.30 -22.87
N GLU A 102 4.97 12.34 -21.56
CA GLU A 102 4.87 11.17 -20.68
C GLU A 102 3.46 10.59 -20.68
N LEU A 103 2.43 11.46 -20.60
CA LEU A 103 1.06 10.99 -20.61
C LEU A 103 0.68 10.43 -21.99
N ASN A 104 1.08 11.07 -23.07
CA ASN A 104 0.76 10.60 -24.42
C ASN A 104 1.39 9.23 -24.73
N ASP A 105 2.60 8.96 -24.23
CA ASP A 105 3.24 7.65 -24.33
C ASP A 105 2.40 6.56 -23.65
N ILE A 106 1.89 6.83 -22.45
CA ILE A 106 0.99 5.90 -21.74
C ILE A 106 -0.30 5.67 -22.55
N LEU A 107 -0.93 6.76 -23.01
CA LEU A 107 -2.21 6.70 -23.70
C LEU A 107 -2.11 5.96 -25.04
N VAL A 108 -1.09 6.23 -25.84
CA VAL A 108 -0.94 5.68 -27.20
C VAL A 108 -0.21 4.35 -27.16
N ASP A 109 0.95 4.26 -26.51
CA ASP A 109 1.80 3.07 -26.66
C ASP A 109 1.35 1.92 -25.75
N ASN A 110 0.90 2.26 -24.53
CA ASN A 110 0.58 1.24 -23.53
C ASN A 110 -0.92 0.94 -23.46
N LEU A 111 -1.75 1.97 -23.63
CA LEU A 111 -3.21 1.84 -23.62
C LEU A 111 -3.85 1.76 -25.02
N ASP A 112 -3.08 2.00 -26.10
CA ASP A 112 -3.53 1.89 -27.50
C ASP A 112 -4.82 2.68 -27.76
N LEU A 113 -4.85 3.90 -27.23
CA LEU A 113 -5.95 4.82 -27.46
C LEU A 113 -5.81 5.48 -28.83
N GLU A 114 -6.95 5.65 -29.49
CA GLU A 114 -7.00 6.29 -30.80
C GLU A 114 -6.67 7.78 -30.69
N ILE A 115 -5.76 8.24 -31.55
CA ILE A 115 -5.32 9.63 -31.62
C ILE A 115 -6.50 10.54 -31.99
N ASP A 116 -6.52 11.76 -31.44
CA ASP A 116 -7.52 12.81 -31.67
C ASP A 116 -8.95 12.44 -31.24
N LYS A 117 -9.12 11.33 -30.51
CA LYS A 117 -10.42 10.92 -29.95
C LYS A 117 -10.39 10.93 -28.43
N PRO A 118 -11.39 11.54 -27.77
CA PRO A 118 -11.51 11.46 -26.33
C PRO A 118 -11.82 10.03 -25.90
N ALA A 119 -11.09 9.55 -24.90
CA ALA A 119 -11.28 8.25 -24.28
C ALA A 119 -11.31 8.36 -22.75
N SER A 120 -12.11 7.50 -22.13
CA SER A 120 -12.19 7.41 -20.66
C SER A 120 -11.04 6.58 -20.12
N VAL A 121 -10.27 7.15 -19.18
CA VAL A 121 -9.15 6.49 -18.52
C VAL A 121 -9.39 6.50 -17.02
N SER A 122 -9.45 5.32 -16.42
CA SER A 122 -9.52 5.13 -14.98
C SER A 122 -8.12 5.13 -14.38
N VAL A 123 -7.95 5.84 -13.27
CA VAL A 123 -6.67 6.03 -12.59
C VAL A 123 -6.82 5.65 -11.12
N GLN A 124 -5.87 4.88 -10.59
CA GLN A 124 -5.82 4.47 -9.19
C GLN A 124 -4.39 4.49 -8.67
N VAL A 125 -4.21 4.82 -7.40
CA VAL A 125 -2.93 4.66 -6.71
C VAL A 125 -2.92 3.33 -5.96
N HIS A 126 -1.87 2.54 -6.17
CA HIS A 126 -1.57 1.35 -5.38
C HIS A 126 -0.34 1.62 -4.52
N ALA A 127 -0.47 1.49 -3.21
CA ALA A 127 0.61 1.53 -2.23
C ALA A 127 1.06 0.13 -1.82
N LYS A 128 2.37 -0.06 -1.67
CA LYS A 128 2.97 -1.26 -1.09
C LYS A 128 4.02 -0.89 -0.04
N VAL A 129 3.93 -1.50 1.14
CA VAL A 129 4.96 -1.40 2.18
C VAL A 129 6.12 -2.33 1.82
N THR A 130 7.33 -1.77 1.76
CA THR A 130 8.52 -2.48 1.28
C THR A 130 9.03 -3.57 2.23
N ILE A 131 8.61 -3.55 3.49
CA ILE A 131 9.14 -4.44 4.54
C ILE A 131 8.21 -5.61 4.93
N ASN A 132 6.93 -5.58 4.55
CA ASN A 132 5.96 -6.58 5.02
C ASN A 132 4.79 -6.86 4.07
N ASP A 133 4.96 -6.59 2.77
CA ASP A 133 4.00 -6.89 1.69
C ASP A 133 2.57 -6.35 1.90
N ARG A 134 2.37 -5.41 2.81
CA ARG A 134 1.07 -4.76 2.99
C ARG A 134 0.78 -3.88 1.80
N GLU A 135 -0.42 -4.00 1.29
CA GLU A 135 -0.89 -3.30 0.11
C GLU A 135 -2.20 -2.56 0.40
N ALA A 136 -2.41 -1.44 -0.29
CA ALA A 136 -3.64 -0.65 -0.23
C ALA A 136 -3.86 0.07 -1.56
N SER A 137 -5.12 0.34 -1.89
CA SER A 137 -5.46 1.08 -3.11
C SER A 137 -6.39 2.24 -2.80
N SER A 138 -6.24 3.33 -3.55
CA SER A 138 -7.11 4.50 -3.44
C SER A 138 -8.48 4.26 -4.09
N ASN A 139 -9.38 5.24 -3.97
CA ASN A 139 -10.48 5.37 -4.91
C ASN A 139 -9.97 5.48 -6.36
N VAL A 140 -10.85 5.17 -7.30
CA VAL A 140 -10.61 5.40 -8.73
C VAL A 140 -11.03 6.82 -9.09
N VAL A 141 -10.22 7.49 -9.90
CA VAL A 141 -10.54 8.75 -10.58
C VAL A 141 -10.61 8.47 -12.07
N THR A 142 -11.61 9.02 -12.76
CA THR A 142 -11.71 8.90 -14.22
C THR A 142 -11.42 10.24 -14.85
N ILE A 143 -10.55 10.24 -15.86
CA ILE A 143 -10.31 11.38 -16.75
C ILE A 143 -10.79 11.07 -18.16
N SER A 144 -11.22 12.09 -18.90
CA SER A 144 -11.37 12.05 -20.35
C SER A 144 -10.08 12.56 -20.97
N ALA A 145 -9.35 11.71 -21.70
CA ALA A 145 -8.07 12.04 -22.31
C ALA A 145 -8.17 11.96 -23.84
N THR A 146 -7.65 12.97 -24.54
CA THR A 146 -7.52 13.00 -26.01
C THR A 146 -6.04 12.94 -26.38
N PRO A 147 -5.53 11.77 -26.83
CA PRO A 147 -4.14 11.62 -27.26
C PRO A 147 -3.87 12.40 -28.54
N ALA A 148 -2.60 12.73 -28.78
CA ALA A 148 -2.15 13.47 -29.96
C ALA A 148 -1.09 12.70 -30.74
N MET A 149 -0.92 13.03 -32.02
CA MET A 149 0.16 12.47 -32.83
C MET A 149 1.52 12.88 -32.28
N LYS A 150 2.45 11.93 -32.15
CA LYS A 150 3.84 12.23 -31.79
C LYS A 150 4.53 12.88 -32.98
N GLU A 151 5.21 14.00 -32.77
CA GLU A 151 6.16 14.50 -33.78
C GLU A 151 7.36 13.53 -33.83
N GLY A 152 7.69 13.07 -35.05
CA GLY A 152 8.77 12.10 -35.30
C GLY A 152 10.14 12.73 -35.49
#